data_AF-A0A1S3DF67-F1
#
_entry.id   AF-A0A1S3DF67-F1
#
_cell.length_a   1.000
_cell.length_b   1.000
_cell.length_c   1.000
_cell.angle_alpha   90.00
_cell.angle_beta   90.00
_cell.angle_gamma   90.00
#
_symmetry.space_group_name_H-M   'P 1'
#
loop_
_entity.id
_entity.type
_entity.pdbx_description
1 polymer ?
#
loop_
_entity_poly.entity_id
_entity_poly.type
_entity_poly.pdbx_seq_one_letter_code
_entity_poly.pdbx_strand_id
1 'polypeptide(L)'
;MTTMANRLSGRIKDANKQRVLDEATRQRRARKALESLESDNFHDDPHADLVMNKKAPKFQETLDAKSGSRKKKSKSAEYYKLKFRKSLAQMIEEDKALNSQGSAYENAEAKPSKFPNRHFCAVCGFPSNYTCVPCGARYCCVRCLGTHQDTRCLKWTA
;
A
#
# COMPACT_ATOMS: atom_id res chain seq x y z
N MET A 1 36.99 -36.29 -17.63
CA MET A 1 35.64 -35.71 -17.83
C MET A 1 35.66 -34.28 -17.32
N THR A 2 35.96 -33.33 -18.19
CA THR A 2 36.05 -31.91 -17.89
C THR A 2 34.69 -31.27 -18.20
N THR A 3 33.99 -30.82 -17.16
CA THR A 3 32.72 -30.10 -17.28
C THR A 3 32.97 -28.71 -17.85
N MET A 4 32.56 -28.48 -19.10
CA MET A 4 32.51 -27.14 -19.66
C MET A 4 31.44 -26.35 -18.93
N ALA A 5 31.86 -25.36 -18.13
CA ALA A 5 30.96 -24.35 -17.60
C ALA A 5 30.36 -23.58 -18.79
N ASN A 6 29.08 -23.82 -19.07
CA ASN A 6 28.30 -23.03 -20.02
C ASN A 6 28.35 -21.56 -19.63
N ARG A 7 29.23 -20.80 -20.27
CA ARG A 7 29.16 -19.34 -20.29
C ARG A 7 27.90 -18.98 -21.06
N LEU A 8 26.83 -18.65 -20.33
CA LEU A 8 25.57 -18.17 -20.90
C LEU A 8 25.80 -16.83 -21.62
N SER A 9 26.16 -16.91 -22.91
CA SER A 9 26.19 -15.78 -23.82
C SER A 9 24.76 -15.51 -24.31
N GLY A 10 23.93 -14.94 -23.44
CA GLY A 10 22.61 -14.36 -23.77
C GLY A 10 22.61 -12.83 -23.72
N ARG A 11 23.79 -12.20 -23.63
CA ARG A 11 24.00 -10.88 -23.02
C ARG A 11 23.46 -9.68 -23.81
N ILE A 12 22.98 -9.85 -25.04
CA ILE A 12 22.74 -8.70 -25.94
C ILE A 12 21.25 -8.32 -26.03
N LYS A 13 20.29 -9.26 -25.85
CA LYS A 13 18.86 -8.95 -26.05
C LYS A 13 18.16 -8.30 -24.83
N ASP A 14 18.74 -8.40 -23.62
CA ASP A 14 18.16 -7.80 -22.40
C ASP A 14 18.75 -6.43 -22.03
N ALA A 15 19.76 -5.93 -22.76
CA ALA A 15 20.36 -4.63 -22.48
C ALA A 15 19.34 -3.47 -22.55
N ASN A 16 18.32 -3.59 -23.41
CA ASN A 16 17.25 -2.59 -23.52
C ASN A 16 16.25 -2.62 -22.34
N LYS A 17 16.23 -3.69 -21.54
CA LYS A 17 15.42 -3.80 -20.30
C LYS A 17 16.14 -3.29 -19.06
N GLN A 18 17.45 -3.03 -19.15
CA GLN A 18 18.30 -2.53 -18.06
C GLN A 18 18.66 -1.06 -18.26
N ARG A 19 17.71 -0.24 -18.71
CA ARG A 19 17.92 1.21 -18.76
C ARG A 19 18.07 1.73 -17.34
N VAL A 20 19.19 2.39 -17.07
CA VAL A 20 19.39 3.16 -15.85
C VAL A 20 18.34 4.26 -15.86
N LEU A 21 17.38 4.16 -14.94
CA LEU A 21 16.42 5.26 -14.73
C LEU A 21 17.12 6.39 -13.98
N ASP A 22 16.78 7.62 -14.34
CA ASP A 22 17.16 8.81 -13.60
C ASP A 22 16.48 8.83 -12.24
N GLU A 23 17.03 9.64 -11.33
CA GLU A 23 16.55 9.69 -9.95
C GLU A 23 15.11 10.20 -9.85
N ALA A 24 14.72 11.16 -10.70
CA ALA A 24 13.36 11.69 -10.69
C ALA A 24 12.34 10.62 -11.12
N THR A 25 12.66 9.82 -12.14
CA THR A 25 11.80 8.70 -12.54
C THR A 25 11.71 7.62 -11.46
N ARG A 26 12.81 7.31 -10.76
CA ARG A 26 12.79 6.38 -9.62
C ARG A 26 11.86 6.88 -8.50
N GLN A 27 11.96 8.15 -8.14
CA GLN A 27 11.10 8.76 -7.13
C GLN A 27 9.62 8.78 -7.54
N ARG A 28 9.32 9.00 -8.82
CA ARG A 28 7.94 8.93 -9.33
C ARG A 28 7.34 7.54 -9.18
N ARG A 29 8.10 6.49 -9.54
CA ARG A 29 7.66 5.09 -9.36
C ARG A 29 7.43 4.74 -7.89
N ALA A 30 8.33 5.20 -7.01
CA ALA A 30 8.18 5.00 -5.57
C ALA A 30 6.91 5.67 -5.03
N ARG A 31 6.64 6.92 -5.43
CA ARG A 31 5.40 7.64 -5.06
C ARG A 31 4.14 6.93 -5.55
N LYS A 32 4.11 6.48 -6.80
CA LYS A 32 2.97 5.73 -7.34
C LYS A 32 2.72 4.43 -6.57
N ALA A 33 3.78 3.73 -6.16
CA ALA A 33 3.64 2.53 -5.34
C ALA A 33 3.03 2.85 -3.96
N LEU A 34 3.44 3.96 -3.33
CA LEU A 34 2.83 4.41 -2.07
C LEU A 34 1.34 4.77 -2.25
N GLU A 35 1.01 5.51 -3.31
CA GLU A 35 -0.37 5.89 -3.63
C GLU A 35 -1.26 4.66 -3.85
N SER A 36 -0.75 3.63 -4.53
CA SER A 36 -1.47 2.36 -4.70
C SER A 36 -1.71 1.62 -3.38
N LEU A 37 -0.74 1.66 -2.45
CA LEU A 37 -0.91 1.06 -1.12
C LEU A 37 -1.88 1.88 -0.26
N GLU A 38 -1.92 3.19 -0.44
CA GLU A 38 -2.87 4.07 0.23
C GLU A 38 -4.30 3.85 -0.28
N SER A 39 -4.49 3.68 -1.60
CA SER A 39 -5.81 3.38 -2.18
C SER A 39 -6.37 2.03 -1.72
N ASP A 40 -5.52 1.02 -1.54
CA ASP A 40 -5.95 -0.31 -1.10
C ASP A 40 -6.42 -0.34 0.36
N ASN A 41 -5.95 0.60 1.19
CA ASN A 41 -6.36 0.68 2.60
C ASN A 41 -7.77 1.27 2.79
N PHE A 42 -8.28 2.04 1.84
CA PHE A 42 -9.59 2.67 1.93
C PHE A 42 -10.60 1.99 1.00
N HIS A 43 -11.44 1.13 1.56
CA HIS A 43 -12.62 0.64 0.87
C HIS A 43 -13.84 1.42 1.36
N ASP A 44 -14.48 2.16 0.46
CA ASP A 44 -15.84 2.65 0.69
C ASP A 44 -16.74 1.48 1.05
N ASP A 45 -17.60 1.65 2.05
CA ASP A 45 -18.50 0.60 2.51
C ASP A 45 -19.30 0.08 1.29
N PRO A 46 -19.11 -1.19 0.86
CA PRO A 46 -19.82 -1.75 -0.29
C PRO A 46 -21.34 -1.82 -0.07
N HIS A 47 -21.79 -1.52 1.15
CA HIS A 47 -23.18 -1.44 1.56
C HIS A 47 -23.71 -0.02 1.76
N ALA A 48 -22.89 1.02 1.49
CA ALA A 48 -23.30 2.42 1.64
C ALA A 48 -24.53 2.77 0.79
N ASP A 49 -24.58 2.25 -0.44
CA ASP A 49 -25.66 2.44 -1.42
C ASP A 49 -26.59 1.22 -1.57
N LEU A 50 -26.57 0.28 -0.61
CA LEU A 50 -27.52 -0.83 -0.63
C LEU A 50 -28.95 -0.32 -0.39
N VAL A 51 -29.62 0.00 -1.50
CA VAL A 51 -31.07 0.17 -1.54
C VAL A 51 -31.67 -1.21 -1.29
N MET A 52 -32.07 -1.47 -0.04
CA MET A 52 -32.76 -2.71 0.34
C MET A 52 -33.94 -2.95 -0.60
N ASN A 53 -33.78 -3.89 -1.51
CA ASN A 53 -34.77 -4.17 -2.54
C ASN A 53 -36.00 -4.77 -1.86
N LYS A 54 -37.09 -4.00 -1.78
CA LYS A 54 -38.32 -4.38 -1.04
C LYS A 54 -38.99 -5.66 -1.57
N LYS A 55 -38.55 -6.16 -2.72
CA LYS A 55 -39.02 -7.39 -3.37
C LYS A 55 -38.14 -8.63 -3.09
N ALA A 56 -37.10 -8.51 -2.26
CA ALA A 56 -36.29 -9.66 -1.88
C ALA A 56 -37.16 -10.71 -1.14
N PRO A 57 -37.18 -11.98 -1.59
CA PRO A 57 -37.98 -13.01 -0.97
C PRO A 57 -37.48 -13.23 0.47
N LYS A 58 -38.39 -13.01 1.43
CA LYS A 58 -38.12 -13.27 2.84
C LYS A 58 -38.31 -14.76 3.08
N PHE A 59 -37.24 -15.52 3.12
CA PHE A 59 -37.27 -16.84 3.73
C PHE A 59 -37.41 -16.64 5.24
N GLN A 60 -38.64 -16.74 5.73
CA GLN A 60 -38.94 -16.85 7.14
C GLN A 60 -38.51 -18.26 7.56
N GLU A 61 -37.33 -18.37 8.16
CA GLU A 61 -36.94 -19.58 8.88
C GLU A 61 -37.79 -19.65 10.14
N THR A 62 -38.65 -20.65 10.17
CA THR A 62 -39.69 -20.88 11.18
C THR A 62 -39.07 -21.28 12.52
N LEU A 63 -38.60 -20.31 13.31
CA LEU A 63 -38.42 -20.50 14.75
C LEU A 63 -38.95 -19.27 15.49
N ASP A 64 -40.04 -19.50 16.23
CA ASP A 64 -40.61 -18.66 17.29
C ASP A 64 -41.43 -17.42 16.92
N ALA A 65 -42.64 -17.70 16.42
CA ALA A 65 -43.74 -16.73 16.40
C ALA A 65 -44.37 -16.56 17.80
N LYS A 66 -43.78 -15.72 18.65
CA LYS A 66 -44.51 -15.12 19.79
C LYS A 66 -43.92 -13.76 20.21
N SER A 67 -44.24 -12.73 19.44
CA SER A 67 -44.64 -11.40 19.98
C SER A 67 -44.84 -10.42 18.82
N GLY A 68 -46.08 -9.97 18.69
CA GLY A 68 -46.41 -8.82 17.86
C GLY A 68 -45.65 -7.60 18.36
N SER A 69 -44.66 -7.16 17.59
CA SER A 69 -44.31 -5.74 17.48
C SER A 69 -43.50 -5.62 16.21
N ARG A 70 -43.89 -4.66 15.37
CA ARG A 70 -43.12 -4.23 14.20
C ARG A 70 -41.85 -3.55 14.74
N LYS A 71 -40.90 -4.35 15.27
CA LYS A 71 -39.61 -3.86 15.75
C LYS A 71 -38.91 -3.25 14.55
N LYS A 72 -38.99 -1.93 14.44
CA LYS A 72 -38.07 -1.10 13.67
C LYS A 72 -36.69 -1.67 13.96
N LYS A 73 -36.09 -2.37 13.00
CA LYS A 73 -34.78 -3.01 13.17
C LYS A 73 -33.85 -1.88 13.57
N SER A 74 -33.59 -1.76 14.87
CA SER A 74 -32.73 -0.73 15.43
C SER A 74 -31.41 -0.94 14.73
N LYS A 75 -30.98 0.04 13.93
CA LYS A 75 -29.67 0.00 13.29
C LYS A 75 -28.67 -0.22 14.42
N SER A 76 -28.01 -1.38 14.41
CA SER A 76 -27.08 -1.80 15.46
C SER A 76 -26.06 -0.69 15.70
N ALA A 77 -25.52 -0.57 16.92
CA ALA A 77 -24.41 0.35 17.19
C ALA A 77 -23.23 0.13 16.21
N GLU A 78 -23.04 -1.11 15.74
CA GLU A 78 -22.16 -1.48 14.64
C GLU A 78 -22.44 -0.73 13.33
N TYR A 79 -23.71 -0.59 12.94
CA TYR A 79 -24.12 0.11 11.72
C TYR A 79 -23.75 1.60 11.77
N TYR A 80 -23.93 2.25 12.92
CA TYR A 80 -23.54 3.64 13.09
C TYR A 80 -22.01 3.78 13.18
N LYS A 81 -21.31 2.85 13.83
CA LYS A 81 -19.84 2.80 13.83
C LYS A 81 -19.27 2.67 12.41
N LEU A 82 -19.89 1.86 11.54
CA LEU A 82 -19.49 1.72 10.13
C LEU A 82 -19.83 2.97 9.31
N LYS A 83 -21.07 3.46 9.39
CA LYS A 83 -21.57 4.58 8.58
C LYS A 83 -20.88 5.90 8.91
N PHE A 84 -20.38 6.06 10.13
CA PHE A 84 -19.65 7.25 10.57
C PHE A 84 -18.13 7.05 10.64
N ARG A 85 -17.58 6.02 9.97
CA ARG A 85 -16.12 5.94 9.81
C ARG A 85 -15.65 7.10 8.95
N LYS A 86 -15.08 8.11 9.60
CA LYS A 86 -14.37 9.19 8.92
C LYS A 86 -13.02 8.66 8.48
N SER A 87 -12.62 8.98 7.25
CA SER A 87 -11.24 8.75 6.82
C SER A 87 -10.29 9.64 7.63
N LEU A 88 -9.01 9.27 7.69
CA LEU A 88 -8.00 10.11 8.34
C LEU A 88 -8.00 11.53 7.74
N ALA A 89 -8.16 11.65 6.41
CA ALA A 89 -8.26 12.93 5.73
C ALA A 89 -9.43 13.78 6.24
N GLN A 90 -10.62 13.18 6.40
CA GLN A 90 -11.80 13.87 6.94
C GLN A 90 -11.59 14.31 8.40
N MET A 91 -10.95 13.47 9.22
CA MET A 91 -10.64 13.84 10.61
C MET A 91 -9.67 15.02 10.69
N ILE A 92 -8.67 15.07 9.80
CA ILE A 92 -7.72 16.19 9.73
C ILE A 92 -8.41 17.48 9.27
N GLU A 93 -9.30 17.41 8.27
CA GLU A 93 -10.05 18.57 7.78
C GLU A 93 -10.97 19.18 8.85
N GLU A 94 -11.65 18.32 9.63
CA GLU A 94 -12.47 18.77 10.74
C GLU A 94 -11.64 19.41 11.87
N ASP A 95 -10.48 18.82 12.22
CA ASP A 95 -9.58 19.40 13.22
C ASP A 95 -9.09 20.79 12.81
N LYS A 96 -8.76 20.99 11.53
CA LYS A 96 -8.42 22.32 10.98
C LYS A 96 -9.55 23.33 11.14
N ALA A 97 -10.79 22.91 10.88
CA ALA A 97 -11.95 23.78 10.96
C ALA A 97 -12.25 24.19 12.41
N LEU A 98 -11.94 23.32 13.38
CA LEU A 98 -12.17 23.55 14.80
C LEU A 98 -11.02 24.32 15.48
N ASN A 99 -9.79 24.12 15.03
CA ASN A 99 -8.59 24.69 15.65
C ASN A 99 -7.99 25.83 14.80
N SER A 100 -8.17 27.07 15.24
CA SER A 100 -7.63 28.28 14.59
C SER A 100 -6.08 28.37 14.59
N GLN A 101 -5.40 27.53 15.37
CA GLN A 101 -3.92 27.46 15.46
C GLN A 101 -3.32 26.38 14.53
N GLY A 102 -4.13 25.77 13.67
CA GLY A 102 -3.73 24.69 12.77
C GLY A 102 -3.93 23.31 13.40
N SER A 103 -4.03 22.27 12.57
CA SER A 103 -4.24 20.90 13.04
C SER A 103 -3.00 20.38 13.78
N ALA A 104 -3.21 19.66 14.89
CA ALA A 104 -2.09 19.07 15.62
C ALA A 104 -1.33 18.04 14.75
N TYR A 105 -2.05 17.41 13.82
CA TYR A 105 -1.50 16.41 12.90
C TYR A 105 -0.55 17.02 11.87
N GLU A 106 -0.87 18.17 11.28
CA GLU A 106 0.03 18.84 10.31
C GLU A 106 1.24 19.48 10.99
N ASN A 107 1.03 20.04 12.19
CA ASN A 107 2.11 20.65 12.95
C ASN A 107 3.07 19.61 13.56
N ALA A 108 2.74 18.32 13.51
CA ALA A 108 3.58 17.22 13.99
C ALA A 108 4.73 16.84 13.04
N GLU A 109 4.99 17.62 11.99
CA GLU A 109 6.04 17.32 11.02
C GLU A 109 7.45 17.33 11.66
N ALA A 110 8.19 16.24 11.44
CA ALA A 110 9.56 16.13 11.90
C ALA A 110 10.49 16.99 11.02
N LYS A 111 11.40 17.73 11.66
CA LYS A 111 12.44 18.49 10.95
C LYS A 111 13.32 17.55 10.10
N PRO A 112 13.86 18.03 8.97
CA PRO A 112 14.74 17.23 8.11
C PRO A 112 15.97 16.73 8.88
N SER A 113 16.48 15.56 8.46
CA SER A 113 17.67 14.95 9.07
C SER A 113 18.88 15.88 8.98
N LYS A 114 19.60 16.01 10.11
CA LYS A 114 20.88 16.71 10.18
C LYS A 114 22.07 15.86 9.72
N PHE A 115 21.85 14.55 9.50
CA PHE A 115 22.89 13.57 9.22
C PHE A 115 22.74 12.99 7.81
N PRO A 116 23.85 12.57 7.17
CA PRO A 116 23.81 11.95 5.86
C PRO A 116 23.09 10.60 5.88
N ASN A 117 22.46 10.28 4.76
CA ASN A 117 21.73 9.01 4.60
C ASN A 117 22.70 7.82 4.64
N ARG A 118 22.35 6.81 5.44
CA ARG A 118 23.06 5.52 5.47
C ARG A 118 22.50 4.59 4.40
N HIS A 119 23.35 3.72 3.87
CA HIS A 119 22.97 2.82 2.78
C HIS A 119 23.00 1.36 3.25
N PHE A 120 21.81 0.78 3.42
CA PHE A 120 21.64 -0.60 3.86
C PHE A 120 21.04 -1.47 2.76
N CYS A 121 21.41 -2.75 2.77
CA CYS A 121 20.89 -3.73 1.84
C CYS A 121 19.41 -3.98 2.10
N ALA A 122 18.58 -3.88 1.07
CA ALA A 122 17.13 -4.12 1.16
C ALA A 122 16.75 -5.58 1.45
N VAL A 123 17.70 -6.51 1.40
CA VAL A 123 17.45 -7.94 1.63
C VAL A 123 17.85 -8.37 3.04
N CYS A 124 19.03 -7.94 3.51
CA CYS A 124 19.61 -8.41 4.78
C CYS A 124 19.97 -7.30 5.78
N GLY A 125 19.80 -6.02 5.45
CA GLY A 125 20.04 -4.90 6.37
C GLY A 125 21.51 -4.51 6.59
N PHE A 126 22.49 -5.30 6.12
CA PHE A 126 23.91 -4.95 6.21
C PHE A 126 24.29 -3.74 5.35
N PRO A 127 25.39 -3.02 5.67
CA PRO A 127 25.86 -1.91 4.84
C PRO A 127 26.09 -2.36 3.40
N SER A 128 25.68 -1.51 2.46
CA SER A 128 25.60 -1.85 1.05
C SER A 128 26.26 -0.77 0.19
N ASN A 129 27.14 -1.22 -0.70
CA ASN A 129 27.87 -0.34 -1.61
C ASN A 129 27.31 -0.38 -3.04
N TYR A 130 26.45 -1.35 -3.35
CA TYR A 130 25.93 -1.55 -4.69
C TYR A 130 24.47 -1.13 -4.82
N THR A 131 24.11 -0.68 -6.04
CA THR A 131 22.76 -0.24 -6.43
C THR A 131 22.22 -1.12 -7.54
N CYS A 132 20.93 -1.45 -7.47
CA CYS A 132 20.24 -2.12 -8.55
C CYS A 132 19.94 -1.12 -9.69
N VAL A 133 20.30 -1.47 -10.92
CA VAL A 133 20.07 -0.62 -12.11
C VAL A 133 18.59 -0.26 -12.34
N PRO A 134 17.64 -1.21 -12.35
CA PRO A 134 16.23 -0.91 -12.64
C PRO A 134 15.50 -0.10 -11.57
N CYS A 135 15.76 -0.32 -10.27
CA CYS A 135 14.97 0.30 -9.20
C CYS A 135 15.78 1.14 -8.20
N GLY A 136 17.12 1.15 -8.29
CA GLY A 136 17.98 1.91 -7.39
C GLY A 136 18.15 1.34 -5.98
N ALA A 137 17.47 0.24 -5.65
CA ALA A 137 17.58 -0.40 -4.33
C ALA A 137 19.00 -0.90 -4.06
N ARG A 138 19.44 -0.84 -2.81
CA ARG A 138 20.80 -1.20 -2.43
C ARG A 138 20.94 -2.67 -2.06
N TYR A 139 22.09 -3.27 -2.39
CA TYR A 139 22.43 -4.64 -2.02
C TYR A 139 23.90 -4.79 -1.61
N CYS A 140 24.19 -5.77 -0.76
CA CYS A 140 25.56 -6.01 -0.26
C CYS A 140 26.35 -7.03 -1.10
N CYS A 141 25.69 -8.00 -1.72
CA CYS A 141 26.35 -9.05 -2.50
C CYS A 141 25.46 -9.59 -3.63
N VAL A 142 26.05 -10.37 -4.54
CA VAL A 142 25.37 -10.96 -5.70
C VAL A 142 24.20 -11.87 -5.31
N ARG A 143 24.31 -12.59 -4.18
CA ARG A 143 23.19 -13.40 -3.65
C ARG A 143 21.98 -12.51 -3.33
N CYS A 144 22.21 -11.40 -2.63
CA CYS A 144 21.16 -10.42 -2.35
C CYS A 144 20.63 -9.74 -3.62
N LEU A 145 21.47 -9.55 -4.65
CA LEU A 145 20.99 -9.06 -5.95
C LEU A 145 20.01 -10.03 -6.59
N GLY A 146 20.31 -11.34 -6.59
CA GLY A 146 19.40 -12.37 -7.10
C GLY A 146 18.06 -12.35 -6.35
N THR A 147 18.10 -12.47 -5.02
CA THR A 147 16.89 -12.40 -4.19
C THR A 147 16.10 -11.10 -4.40
N HIS A 148 16.81 -9.98 -4.57
CA HIS A 148 16.19 -8.69 -4.86
C HIS A 148 15.48 -8.70 -6.22
N GLN A 149 16.14 -9.17 -7.29
CA GLN A 149 15.56 -9.25 -8.63
C GLN A 149 14.33 -10.16 -8.72
N ASP A 150 14.29 -11.19 -7.87
CA ASP A 150 13.19 -12.16 -7.81
C ASP A 150 11.97 -11.63 -7.05
N THR A 151 12.19 -11.00 -5.88
CA THR A 151 11.09 -10.73 -4.92
C THR A 151 10.83 -9.26 -4.64
N ARG A 152 11.80 -8.37 -4.86
CA ARG A 152 11.75 -6.97 -4.38
C ARG A 152 12.00 -5.92 -5.45
N CYS A 153 12.42 -6.31 -6.63
CA CYS A 153 12.74 -5.36 -7.70
C CYS A 153 11.45 -4.79 -8.28
N LEU A 154 11.27 -3.47 -8.15
CA LEU A 154 10.17 -2.68 -8.71
C LEU A 154 10.26 -2.56 -10.25
N LYS A 155 10.72 -3.61 -10.94
CA LYS A 155 10.87 -3.64 -12.41
C LYS A 155 9.53 -3.43 -13.14
N TRP A 156 8.41 -3.79 -12.50
CA TRP A 156 7.06 -3.80 -13.10
C TRP A 156 6.01 -2.94 -12.37
N THR A 157 6.35 -2.19 -11.33
CA THR A 157 5.36 -1.34 -10.61
C THR A 157 5.10 -0.03 -11.36
N ALA A 158 4.85 -0.13 -12.67
CA ALA A 158 4.65 0.98 -13.58
C ALA A 158 3.33 1.70 -13.33
#